data_AF-A0AAU6L1W5-F1
#
_entry.id   AF-A0AAU6L1W5-F1
#
_cell.length_a   1.000
_cell.length_b   1.000
_cell.length_c   1.000
_cell.angle_alpha   90.00
_cell.angle_beta   90.00
_cell.angle_gamma   90.00
#
_symmetry.space_group_name_H-M   'P 1'
#
loop_
_entity.id
_entity.type
_entity.pdbx_description
1 polymer ?
#
loop_
_entity_poly.entity_id
_entity_poly.type
_entity_poly.pdbx_seq_one_letter_code
_entity_poly.pdbx_strand_id
1 'polypeptide(L)'
;MQAVIVILIGALILAALAYSIGRLITPRESRWPPLARLRGRRAALEAAERWCAGLRRHDQIDTAAYQRRMSGLARGQRTLPRGGRDV
;
A
#
# COMPACT_ATOMS: atom_id res chain seq x y z
N MET A 1 -25.42 8.13 42.95
CA MET A 1 -24.45 8.97 42.19
C MET A 1 -23.40 8.12 41.48
N GLN A 2 -22.65 7.28 42.19
CA GLN A 2 -21.54 6.50 41.60
C GLN A 2 -21.97 5.54 40.48
N ALA A 3 -23.08 4.82 40.66
CA ALA A 3 -23.62 3.92 39.62
C ALA A 3 -24.01 4.68 38.33
N VAL A 4 -24.58 5.88 38.45
CA VAL A 4 -24.96 6.74 37.32
C VAL A 4 -23.72 7.17 36.54
N ILE A 5 -22.64 7.52 37.26
CA ILE A 5 -21.35 7.90 36.64
C ILE A 5 -20.76 6.73 35.87
N VAL A 6 -20.75 5.52 36.45
CA VAL A 6 -20.22 4.32 35.77
C VAL A 6 -21.02 3.99 34.52
N ILE A 7 -22.35 4.05 34.58
CA ILE A 7 -23.23 3.82 33.43
C ILE A 7 -22.97 4.85 32.33
N LEU A 8 -22.82 6.14 32.70
CA LEU A 8 -22.54 7.21 31.76
C LEU A 8 -21.20 7.02 31.06
N ILE A 9 -20.14 6.67 31.81
CA ILE A 9 -18.82 6.38 31.26
C ILE A 9 -18.88 5.18 30.31
N GLY A 10 -19.53 4.10 30.71
CA GLY A 10 -19.71 2.91 29.87
C GLY A 10 -20.43 3.22 28.56
N ALA A 11 -21.52 4.00 28.62
CA ALA A 11 -22.27 4.42 27.45
C ALA A 11 -21.43 5.28 26.49
N LEU A 12 -20.62 6.22 27.01
CA LEU A 12 -19.73 7.05 26.20
C LEU A 12 -18.63 6.24 25.52
N ILE A 13 -18.04 5.27 26.22
CA ILE A 13 -17.04 4.36 25.64
C ILE A 13 -17.66 3.54 24.51
N LEU A 14 -18.86 2.97 24.73
CA LEU A 14 -19.56 2.16 23.75
C LEU A 14 -19.92 3.00 22.50
N ALA A 15 -20.41 4.22 22.69
CA ALA A 15 -20.72 5.15 21.62
C ALA A 15 -19.48 5.56 20.82
N ALA A 16 -18.36 5.83 21.50
CA ALA A 16 -17.08 6.14 20.85
C ALA A 16 -16.54 4.96 20.04
N LEU A 17 -16.68 3.74 20.55
CA LEU A 17 -16.31 2.52 19.83
C LEU A 17 -17.17 2.33 18.59
N ALA A 18 -18.50 2.42 18.73
CA ALA A 18 -19.44 2.29 17.63
C ALA A 18 -19.20 3.35 16.55
N TYR A 19 -18.94 4.60 16.95
CA TYR A 19 -18.57 5.68 16.05
C TYR A 19 -17.25 5.42 15.33
N SER A 20 -16.23 4.94 16.05
CA SER A 20 -14.91 4.64 15.48
C SER A 20 -14.97 3.48 14.49
N ILE A 21 -15.71 2.42 14.81
CA ILE A 21 -15.96 1.27 13.91
C ILE A 21 -16.74 1.75 12.68
N GLY A 22 -17.81 2.51 12.89
CA GLY A 22 -18.60 3.11 11.81
C GLY A 22 -17.77 4.00 10.90
N ARG A 23 -16.84 4.78 11.45
CA ARG A 23 -15.88 5.63 10.72
C ARG A 23 -14.81 4.82 10.00
N LEU A 24 -14.37 3.71 10.55
CA LEU A 24 -13.40 2.81 9.92
C LEU A 24 -14.03 2.09 8.72
N ILE A 25 -15.29 1.66 8.86
CA ILE A 25 -16.06 0.96 7.82
C ILE A 25 -16.59 1.94 6.77
N THR A 26 -17.02 3.12 7.20
CA THR A 26 -17.57 4.18 6.36
C THR A 26 -16.52 5.29 6.28
N PRO A 27 -15.61 5.27 5.29
CA PRO A 27 -14.64 6.33 5.11
C PRO A 27 -15.35 7.59 4.61
N ARG A 28 -16.08 8.26 5.50
CA ARG A 28 -16.78 9.52 5.24
C ARG A 28 -15.82 10.68 5.44
N GLU A 29 -14.67 10.63 4.77
CA GLU A 29 -13.78 11.77 4.59
C GLU A 29 -12.71 11.46 3.53
N SER A 30 -13.05 11.83 2.29
CA SER A 30 -12.24 12.57 1.30
C SER A 30 -10.75 12.87 1.58
N ARG A 31 -9.92 11.89 1.98
CA ARG A 31 -8.45 11.99 1.86
C ARG A 31 -7.73 10.68 1.51
N TRP A 32 -8.48 9.70 1.03
CA TRP A 32 -7.88 8.53 0.40
C TRP A 32 -7.39 8.92 -1.00
N PRO A 33 -6.12 8.68 -1.37
CA PRO A 33 -5.74 8.76 -2.77
C PRO A 33 -6.68 7.79 -3.52
N PRO A 34 -7.28 8.21 -4.63
CA PRO A 34 -8.40 7.49 -5.24
C PRO A 34 -8.03 6.02 -5.40
N LEU A 35 -8.93 5.10 -5.08
CA LEU A 35 -8.69 3.65 -5.22
C LEU A 35 -8.19 3.29 -6.64
N ALA A 36 -8.51 4.11 -7.65
CA ALA A 36 -7.92 4.07 -8.99
C ALA A 36 -6.39 4.28 -9.00
N ARG A 37 -5.85 5.17 -8.17
CA ARG A 37 -4.41 5.39 -7.99
C ARG A 37 -3.74 4.24 -7.23
N LEU A 38 -4.42 3.60 -6.28
CA LEU A 38 -3.91 2.40 -5.61
C LEU A 38 -3.96 1.17 -6.54
N ARG A 39 -5.03 1.01 -7.32
CA ARG A 39 -5.12 0.00 -8.39
C ARG A 39 -4.08 0.23 -9.48
N GLY A 40 -3.91 1.47 -9.94
CA GLY A 40 -2.86 1.84 -10.88
C GLY A 40 -1.45 1.60 -10.32
N ARG A 41 -1.24 1.84 -9.02
CA ARG A 41 0.02 1.53 -8.32
C ARG A 41 0.27 0.02 -8.24
N ARG A 42 -0.75 -0.79 -7.95
CA ARG A 42 -0.64 -2.25 -7.99
C ARG A 42 -0.38 -2.76 -9.40
N ALA A 43 -1.13 -2.28 -10.40
CA ALA A 43 -0.94 -2.66 -11.79
C ALA A 43 0.47 -2.31 -12.30
N ALA A 44 1.00 -1.14 -11.93
CA ALA A 44 2.37 -0.76 -12.29
C ALA A 44 3.44 -1.62 -11.59
N LEU A 45 3.21 -2.01 -10.33
CA LEU A 45 4.10 -2.93 -9.60
C LEU A 45 4.08 -4.32 -10.22
N GLU A 46 2.88 -4.86 -10.50
CA GLU A 46 2.71 -6.16 -11.16
C GLU A 46 3.33 -6.16 -12.56
N ALA A 47 3.21 -5.07 -13.32
CA ALA A 47 3.85 -4.94 -14.62
C ALA A 47 5.39 -4.93 -14.52
N ALA A 48 5.95 -4.22 -13.54
CA ALA A 48 7.39 -4.19 -13.30
C ALA A 48 7.94 -5.56 -12.84
N GLU A 49 7.17 -6.28 -12.03
CA GLU A 49 7.48 -7.65 -11.60
C GLU A 49 7.45 -8.62 -12.78
N ARG A 50 6.40 -8.58 -13.61
CA ARG A 50 6.30 -9.40 -14.83
C ARG A 50 7.45 -9.12 -15.80
N TRP A 51 7.85 -7.86 -15.94
CA TRP A 51 9.00 -7.47 -16.76
C TRP A 51 10.32 -8.05 -16.23
N CYS A 52 10.58 -7.94 -14.92
CA CYS A 52 11.78 -8.50 -14.31
C CYS A 52 11.80 -10.04 -14.37
N ALA A 53 10.64 -10.68 -14.20
CA ALA A 53 10.50 -12.12 -14.35
C ALA A 53 10.73 -12.58 -15.80
N GLY A 54 10.29 -11.80 -16.79
CA GLY A 54 10.58 -12.03 -18.21
C GLY A 54 12.08 -11.93 -18.51
N LEU A 55 12.73 -10.87 -18.04
CA LEU A 55 14.18 -10.68 -18.21
C LEU A 55 14.99 -11.83 -17.58
N ARG A 56 14.58 -12.32 -16.40
CA ARG A 56 15.21 -13.48 -15.76
C ARG A 56 14.98 -14.76 -16.56
N ARG A 57 13.78 -14.98 -17.09
CA ARG A 57 13.48 -16.16 -17.92
C ARG A 57 14.31 -16.19 -19.21
N HIS A 58 14.64 -15.04 -19.76
CA HIS A 58 15.48 -14.91 -20.95
C HIS A 58 16.98 -14.83 -20.62
N ASP A 59 17.37 -15.12 -19.37
CA ASP A 59 18.75 -15.06 -18.86
C ASP A 59 19.45 -13.69 -19.07
N GLN A 60 18.66 -12.64 -19.24
CA GLN A 60 19.18 -11.28 -19.47
C GLN A 60 19.62 -10.59 -18.17
N ILE A 61 19.26 -11.15 -17.00
CA ILE A 61 19.55 -10.58 -15.69
C ILE A 61 19.83 -11.69 -14.66
N ASP A 62 20.99 -11.58 -14.00
CA ASP A 62 21.39 -12.44 -12.90
C ASP A 62 20.55 -12.23 -11.62
N THR A 63 20.49 -13.25 -10.76
CA THR A 63 19.69 -13.30 -9.54
C THR A 63 19.99 -12.14 -8.58
N ALA A 64 21.26 -11.72 -8.48
CA ALA A 64 21.65 -10.57 -7.66
C ALA A 64 21.09 -9.24 -8.19
N ALA A 65 21.04 -9.06 -9.51
CA ALA A 65 20.47 -7.88 -10.15
C ALA A 65 18.94 -7.86 -10.07
N TYR A 66 18.30 -9.03 -10.13
CA TYR A 66 16.86 -9.19 -9.86
C TYR A 66 16.51 -8.77 -8.41
N GLN A 67 17.24 -9.27 -7.41
CA GLN A 67 16.98 -8.94 -6.01
C GLN A 67 17.18 -7.45 -5.70
N ARG A 68 18.21 -6.81 -6.27
CA ARG A 68 18.42 -5.36 -6.11
C ARG A 68 17.24 -4.56 -6.68
N ARG A 69 16.73 -4.93 -7.86
CA ARG A 69 15.58 -4.27 -8.47
C ARG A 69 14.31 -4.46 -7.66
N MET A 70 14.06 -5.67 -7.16
CA MET A 70 12.89 -5.94 -6.32
C MET A 70 12.94 -5.19 -4.99
N SER A 71 14.13 -5.10 -4.39
CA SER A 71 14.37 -4.31 -3.17
C SER A 71 14.14 -2.81 -3.40
N GLY A 72 14.53 -2.29 -4.57
CA GLY A 72 14.25 -0.91 -4.99
C GLY A 72 12.75 -0.64 -5.14
N LEU A 73 12.02 -1.55 -5.77
CA LEU A 73 10.56 -1.48 -5.90
C LEU A 73 9.85 -1.52 -4.53
N ALA A 74 10.30 -2.38 -3.62
CA ALA A 74 9.78 -2.47 -2.25
C ALA A 74 10.01 -1.17 -1.44
N ARG A 75 11.14 -0.48 -1.65
CA ARG A 75 11.43 0.83 -1.05
C ARG A 75 10.75 2.00 -1.76
N GLY A 76 10.00 1.74 -2.84
CA GLY A 76 9.34 2.79 -3.62
C GLY A 76 10.26 3.58 -4.55
N GLN A 77 11.51 3.15 -4.72
CA GLN A 77 12.41 3.71 -5.72
C GLN A 77 11.98 3.22 -7.11
N ARG A 78 11.43 4.14 -7.91
CA ARG A 78 10.95 3.91 -9.28
C ARG A 78 12.01 4.11 -10.36
N THR A 79 13.26 4.26 -9.97
CA THR A 79 14.37 4.37 -10.92
C THR A 79 14.66 2.98 -11.48
N LEU A 80 13.90 2.61 -12.52
CA LEU A 80 14.45 1.76 -13.55
C LEU A 80 15.66 2.51 -14.13
N PRO A 81 16.88 1.94 -14.11
CA PRO A 81 17.86 2.37 -15.07
C PRO A 81 17.26 2.00 -16.42
N ARG A 82 16.71 3.01 -17.10
CA ARG A 82 16.46 2.97 -18.54
C ARG A 82 17.80 2.55 -19.12
N GLY A 83 17.87 1.30 -19.58
CA GLY A 83 19.07 0.72 -20.14
C GLY A 83 19.63 1.64 -21.21
N GLY A 84 20.96 1.69 -21.25
CA GLY A 84 21.75 2.59 -22.06
C GLY A 84 21.24 2.73 -23.49
N ARG A 85 21.18 3.98 -23.91
CA ARG A 85 21.68 4.42 -25.20
C ARG A 85 22.21 5.82 -24.95
N ASP A 86 23.52 5.92 -24.84
CA ASP A 86 24.29 6.96 -25.49
C ASP A 86 25.62 6.31 -25.87
N VAL A 87 26.03 6.62 -27.10
CA VAL A 87 27.11 6.04 -27.90
C VAL A 87 28.47 6.20 -27.23
#